data_AF-A0A0F8WGZ1-F1
#
_entry.id   AF-A0A0F8WGZ1-F1
#
_cell.length_a   1.000
_cell.length_b   1.000
_cell.length_c   1.000
_cell.angle_alpha   90.00
_cell.angle_beta   90.00
_cell.angle_gamma   90.00
#
_symmetry.space_group_name_H-M   'P 1'
#
loop_
_entity.id
_entity.type
_entity.pdbx_description
1 polymer ?
#
loop_
_entity_poly.entity_id
_entity_poly.type
_entity_poly.pdbx_seq_one_letter_code
_entity_poly.pdbx_strand_id
1 'polypeptide(L)'
;VVMVLPAEGSAYELEANALMKGAKHPNNGRKFLDWALSDEAMRLYAQWKVGVTKPGIPPARSDLPRLEDIKLIPMDFDWQSANRGDILITWQDKFLR
;
A
#
# COMPACT_ATOMS: atom_id res chain seq x y z
N VAL A 1 -13.92 18.75 2.69
CA VAL A 1 -12.84 18.14 3.50
C VAL A 1 -11.56 18.28 2.70
N VAL A 2 -10.46 18.74 3.31
CA VAL A 2 -9.15 18.92 2.65
C VAL A 2 -8.20 17.84 3.16
N MET A 3 -7.43 17.22 2.27
CA MET A 3 -6.38 16.27 2.65
C MET A 3 -5.20 17.04 3.27
N VAL A 4 -4.74 16.61 4.45
CA VAL A 4 -3.61 17.20 5.16
C VAL A 4 -2.53 16.14 5.33
N LEU A 5 -1.31 16.46 4.89
CA LEU A 5 -0.13 15.60 5.02
C LEU A 5 0.81 16.19 6.08
N PRO A 6 1.28 15.41 7.08
CA PRO A 6 2.21 15.90 8.09
C PRO A 6 3.54 16.40 7.50
N ALA A 7 4.10 17.48 8.07
CA ALA A 7 5.33 18.10 7.61
C ALA A 7 6.58 17.23 7.87
N GLU A 8 6.53 16.40 8.91
CA GLU A 8 7.53 15.42 9.28
C GLU A 8 7.64 14.31 8.22
N GLY A 9 6.54 14.02 7.53
CA GLY A 9 6.40 13.01 6.51
C GLY A 9 5.21 12.09 6.77
N SER A 10 4.78 11.38 5.72
CA SER A 10 3.63 10.47 5.76
C SER A 10 4.09 9.01 5.63
N ALA A 11 3.54 8.14 6.48
CA ALA A 11 3.64 6.70 6.30
C ALA A 11 2.79 6.24 5.11
N TYR A 12 3.09 5.04 4.60
CA TYR A 12 2.32 4.40 3.55
C TYR A 12 2.21 2.90 3.81
N GLU A 13 1.17 2.29 3.25
CA GLU A 13 1.00 0.85 3.19
C GLU A 13 1.20 0.37 1.75
N LEU A 14 1.47 -0.93 1.59
CA LEU A 14 1.55 -1.58 0.28
C LEU A 14 0.57 -2.75 0.25
N GLU A 15 -0.45 -2.63 -0.61
CA GLU A 15 -1.40 -3.71 -0.87
C GLU A 15 -0.75 -4.77 -1.77
N ALA A 16 -0.28 -5.86 -1.15
CA ALA A 16 0.36 -6.96 -1.84
C ALA A 16 -0.60 -8.10 -2.17
N ASN A 17 -0.38 -8.77 -3.30
CA ASN A 17 -1.07 -10.00 -3.69
C ASN A 17 -0.08 -11.17 -3.66
N ALA A 18 -0.53 -12.33 -3.19
CA ALA A 18 0.29 -13.54 -3.13
C ALA A 18 -0.50 -14.80 -3.49
N LEU A 19 0.18 -15.79 -4.07
CA LEU A 19 -0.40 -17.10 -4.32
C LEU A 19 -0.21 -18.00 -3.10
N MET A 20 -1.31 -18.50 -2.55
CA MET A 20 -1.28 -19.43 -1.43
C MET A 20 -0.58 -20.75 -1.80
N LYS A 21 0.25 -21.26 -0.89
CA LYS A 21 0.84 -22.60 -1.00
C LYS A 21 -0.28 -23.65 -1.02
N GLY A 22 -0.26 -24.54 -2.02
CA GLY A 22 -1.28 -25.58 -2.17
C GLY A 22 -2.62 -25.08 -2.76
N ALA A 23 -2.63 -23.90 -3.41
CA ALA A 23 -3.83 -23.41 -4.09
C ALA A 23 -4.40 -24.46 -5.06
N LYS A 24 -5.73 -24.67 -5.03
CA LYS A 24 -6.43 -25.65 -5.88
C LYS A 24 -6.27 -25.37 -7.38
N HIS A 25 -6.08 -24.11 -7.75
CA HIS A 25 -5.94 -23.66 -9.13
C HIS A 25 -4.73 -22.72 -9.29
N PRO A 26 -3.49 -23.23 -9.15
CA PRO A 26 -2.31 -22.37 -9.06
C PRO A 26 -2.00 -21.65 -10.37
N ASN A 27 -2.38 -22.23 -11.52
CA ASN A 27 -2.22 -21.59 -12.82
C ASN A 27 -3.17 -20.41 -13.02
N ASN A 28 -4.42 -20.52 -12.57
CA ASN A 28 -5.36 -19.39 -12.60
C ASN A 28 -4.94 -18.30 -11.61
N GLY A 29 -4.46 -18.69 -10.43
CA GLY A 29 -3.89 -17.75 -9.46
C GLY A 29 -2.72 -16.95 -10.03
N ARG A 30 -1.79 -17.61 -10.74
CA ARG A 30 -0.70 -16.91 -11.44
C ARG A 30 -1.20 -15.92 -12.51
N LYS A 31 -2.13 -16.34 -13.36
CA LYS A 31 -2.75 -15.43 -14.36
C LYS A 31 -3.40 -14.20 -13.71
N PHE A 32 -4.05 -14.38 -12.57
CA PHE A 32 -4.61 -13.25 -11.81
C PHE A 32 -3.52 -12.32 -11.29
N LEU A 33 -2.43 -12.87 -10.73
CA LEU A 33 -1.31 -12.05 -10.25
C LEU A 33 -0.62 -11.28 -11.40
N ASP A 34 -0.45 -11.91 -12.56
CA ASP A 34 0.08 -11.24 -13.76
C ASP A 34 -0.80 -10.07 -14.17
N TRP A 35 -2.13 -10.26 -14.18
CA TRP A 35 -3.08 -9.18 -14.46
C TRP A 35 -3.07 -8.09 -13.39
N ALA A 36 -3.03 -8.45 -12.11
CA ALA A 36 -3.06 -7.51 -10.98
C ALA A 36 -1.84 -6.57 -10.97
N LEU A 37 -0.75 -6.93 -11.67
CA LEU A 37 0.46 -6.11 -11.85
C LEU A 37 0.52 -5.40 -13.22
N SER A 38 -0.49 -5.60 -14.08
CA SER A 38 -0.53 -5.01 -15.41
C SER A 38 -0.82 -3.50 -15.40
N ASP A 39 -0.53 -2.83 -16.52
CA ASP A 39 -0.91 -1.41 -16.69
C ASP A 39 -2.41 -1.19 -16.62
N GLU A 40 -3.20 -2.16 -17.08
CA GLU A 40 -4.66 -2.09 -17.03
C GLU A 40 -5.14 -2.04 -15.58
N ALA A 41 -4.71 -3.00 -14.75
CA ALA A 41 -5.08 -3.04 -13.34
C ALA A 41 -4.58 -1.80 -12.59
N MET A 42 -3.33 -1.37 -12.83
CA MET A 42 -2.79 -0.18 -12.18
C MET A 42 -3.57 1.10 -12.52
N ARG A 43 -4.04 1.26 -13.76
CA ARG A 43 -4.91 2.39 -14.13
C ARG A 43 -6.29 2.32 -13.48
N LEU A 44 -6.84 1.11 -13.27
CA LEU A 44 -8.07 0.93 -12.51
C LEU A 44 -7.87 1.31 -11.04
N TYR A 45 -6.75 0.91 -10.42
CA TYR A 45 -6.43 1.27 -9.04
C TYR A 45 -6.23 2.78 -8.86
N ALA A 46 -5.58 3.44 -9.84
CA ALA A 46 -5.34 4.88 -9.82
C ALA A 46 -6.62 5.75 -9.85
N GLN A 47 -7.79 5.16 -10.12
CA GLN A 47 -9.08 5.86 -9.99
C GLN A 47 -9.43 6.16 -8.52
N TRP A 48 -8.91 5.35 -7.60
CA TRP A 48 -9.31 5.35 -6.19
C TRP A 48 -8.16 5.59 -5.22
N LYS A 49 -6.91 5.35 -5.66
CA LYS A 49 -5.71 5.46 -4.84
C LYS A 49 -4.95 6.75 -5.14
N VAL A 50 -4.25 7.26 -4.12
CA VAL A 50 -3.33 8.41 -4.25
C VAL A 50 -2.11 8.06 -5.10
N GLY A 51 -1.67 6.80 -5.05
CA GLY A 51 -0.60 6.28 -5.87
C GLY A 51 -0.75 4.80 -6.13
N VAL A 52 -0.06 4.32 -7.15
CA VAL A 52 0.08 2.91 -7.49
C VAL A 52 1.57 2.57 -7.62
N THR A 53 1.91 1.29 -7.49
CA THR A 53 3.31 0.85 -7.42
C THR A 53 4.02 0.91 -8.78
N LYS A 54 3.28 0.98 -9.88
CA LYS A 54 3.86 1.11 -11.22
C LYS A 54 4.16 2.58 -11.56
N PRO A 55 5.42 2.95 -11.86
CA PRO A 55 5.78 4.32 -12.22
C PRO A 55 5.05 4.83 -13.46
N GLY A 56 4.80 6.15 -13.51
CA GLY A 56 4.22 6.81 -14.69
C GLY A 56 2.69 6.73 -14.78
N ILE A 57 2.01 6.21 -13.76
CA ILE A 57 0.55 6.20 -13.67
C ILE A 57 0.12 7.19 -12.58
N PRO A 58 -0.31 8.41 -12.93
CA PRO A 58 -0.78 9.38 -11.96
C PRO A 58 -2.18 9.00 -11.42
N PRO A 59 -2.60 9.52 -10.24
CA PRO A 59 -3.97 9.40 -9.81
C PRO A 59 -4.92 10.03 -10.84
N ALA A 60 -6.07 9.39 -11.10
CA ALA A 60 -7.06 9.91 -12.04
C ALA A 60 -7.82 11.12 -11.47
N ARG A 61 -7.85 11.23 -10.15
CA ARG A 61 -8.53 12.27 -9.40
C ARG A 61 -7.63 13.50 -9.25
N SER A 62 -8.04 14.62 -9.85
CA SER A 62 -7.29 15.88 -9.81
C SER A 62 -7.26 16.55 -8.43
N ASP A 63 -8.13 16.13 -7.51
CA ASP A 63 -8.15 16.60 -6.12
C ASP A 63 -7.16 15.87 -5.21
N LEU A 64 -6.48 14.83 -5.72
CA LEU A 64 -5.44 14.11 -4.98
C LEU A 64 -4.04 14.63 -5.35
N PRO A 65 -3.10 14.68 -4.38
CA PRO A 65 -1.71 15.02 -4.67
C PRO A 65 -1.07 13.93 -5.54
N ARG A 66 -0.04 14.31 -6.31
CA ARG A 66 0.80 13.33 -6.99
C ARG A 66 1.72 12.67 -5.97
N LEU A 67 2.05 11.40 -6.17
CA LEU A 67 2.85 10.64 -5.22
C LEU A 67 4.24 11.26 -5.00
N GLU A 68 4.84 11.82 -6.05
CA GLU A 68 6.13 12.53 -6.00
C GLU A 68 6.11 13.82 -5.18
N ASP A 69 4.93 14.41 -4.96
CA ASP A 69 4.76 15.62 -4.14
C ASP A 69 4.58 15.28 -2.66
N ILE A 70 4.44 13.99 -2.32
CA ILE A 70 4.25 13.52 -0.95
C ILE A 70 5.61 13.19 -0.34
N LYS A 71 5.92 13.81 0.80
CA LYS A 71 7.06 13.43 1.63
C LYS A 71 6.76 12.09 2.33
N LEU A 72 7.06 10.98 1.67
CA LEU A 72 6.96 9.65 2.26
C LEU A 72 8.15 9.39 3.18
N ILE A 73 7.88 8.84 4.37
CA ILE A 73 8.94 8.36 5.27
C ILE A 73 9.43 6.99 4.79
N PRO A 74 10.71 6.63 4.97
CA PRO A 74 11.18 5.28 4.66
C PRO A 74 10.48 4.26 5.58
N MET A 75 9.86 3.25 4.97
CA MET A 75 9.21 2.15 5.69
C MET A 75 10.10 0.91 5.68
N ASP A 76 10.35 0.34 6.86
CA ASP A 76 10.99 -0.97 7.02
C ASP A 76 9.91 -2.02 7.31
N PHE A 77 9.32 -2.56 6.24
CA PHE A 77 8.20 -3.50 6.35
C PHE A 77 8.62 -4.83 7.01
N ASP A 78 9.87 -5.26 6.82
CA ASP A 78 10.39 -6.50 7.39
C ASP A 78 10.53 -6.37 8.90
N TRP A 79 11.15 -5.29 9.38
CA TRP A 79 11.25 -5.00 10.80
C TRP A 79 9.86 -4.81 11.43
N GLN A 80 8.98 -4.03 10.77
CA GLN A 80 7.62 -3.80 11.27
C GLN A 80 6.83 -5.10 11.41
N SER A 81 6.95 -6.01 10.44
CA SER A 81 6.31 -7.32 10.46
C SER A 81 6.84 -8.18 11.61
N ALA A 82 8.17 -8.26 11.75
CA ALA A 82 8.83 -9.05 12.81
C ALA A 82 8.51 -8.53 14.22
N ASN A 83 8.33 -7.21 14.38
CA ASN A 83 8.12 -6.56 15.67
C ASN A 83 6.63 -6.21 15.95
N ARG A 84 5.71 -6.66 15.09
CA ARG A 84 4.28 -6.32 15.18
C ARG A 84 3.69 -6.60 16.56
N GLY A 85 4.07 -7.70 17.20
CA GLY A 85 3.58 -8.09 18.52
C GLY A 85 3.90 -7.03 19.59
N ASP A 86 5.18 -6.68 19.71
CA ASP A 86 5.67 -5.74 20.72
C ASP A 86 5.14 -4.32 20.48
N ILE A 87 5.02 -3.90 19.22
CA ILE A 87 4.41 -2.63 18.83
C ILE A 87 2.97 -2.56 19.36
N LEU A 88 2.17 -3.61 19.13
CA LEU A 88 0.78 -3.64 19.56
C LEU A 88 0.64 -3.67 21.07
N ILE A 89 1.46 -4.47 21.78
CA ILE A 89 1.47 -4.51 23.25
C ILE A 89 1.78 -3.12 23.81
N THR A 90 2.86 -2.50 23.33
CA THR A 90 3.29 -1.16 23.76
C THR A 90 2.21 -0.11 23.52
N TRP A 91 1.53 -0.16 22.37
CA TRP A 91 0.47 0.78 22.04
C TRP A 91 -0.74 0.61 22.96
N GLN A 92 -1.20 -0.63 23.16
CA GLN A 92 -2.33 -0.92 24.04
C GLN A 92 -2.06 -0.47 25.48
N ASP A 93 -0.87 -0.75 26.01
CA ASP A 93 -0.48 -0.34 27.36
C ASP A 93 -0.45 1.17 27.57
N LYS A 94 -0.10 1.94 26.53
CA LYS A 94 0.02 3.40 26.61
C LYS A 94 -1.28 4.14 26.33
N PHE A 95 -2.16 3.59 25.50
CA PHE A 95 -3.25 4.37 24.89
C PHE A 95 -4.65 3.74 25.00
N LEU A 96 -4.80 2.47 25.40
CA LEU A 96 -6.11 1.82 25.54
C LEU A 96 -6.60 1.65 26.99
N ARG A 97 -5.93 2.29 27.97
CA ARG A 97 -6.39 2.29 29.36
C ARG A 97 -7.38 3.42 29.63
#